data_AF-A0A817Y188-F1
#
_entry.id   AF-A0A817Y188-F1
#
_cell.length_a   1.000
_cell.length_b   1.000
_cell.length_c   1.000
_cell.angle_alpha   90.00
_cell.angle_beta   90.00
_cell.angle_gamma   90.00
#
_symmetry.space_group_name_H-M   'P 1'
#
loop_
_entity.id
_entity.type
_entity.pdbx_description
1 polymer ?
#
loop_
_entity_poly.entity_id
_entity_poly.type
_entity_poly.pdbx_seq_one_letter_code
_entity_poly.pdbx_strand_id
1 'polypeptide(L)'
;TNWFEVSDEELSKISPKNNSFEGFPPVYITAGTNELAIDAIRDMTEKMRLSGVEVILDEGEGLMHTYALFHLWSPQGRYAQEKIRQWIREQLLVGLQSTSKTNSIITDEMCI
;
A
#
# COMPACT_ATOMS: atom_id res chain seq x y z
N THR A 1 12.84 -12.94 -23.14
CA THR A 1 11.52 -12.27 -23.14
C THR A 1 11.70 -10.89 -23.72
N ASN A 2 10.95 -10.55 -24.76
CA ASN A 2 10.94 -9.21 -25.33
C ASN A 2 9.95 -8.37 -24.49
N TRP A 3 10.45 -7.43 -23.69
CA TRP A 3 9.62 -6.56 -22.84
C TRP A 3 8.72 -5.60 -23.63
N PHE A 4 8.92 -5.51 -24.95
CA PHE A 4 8.20 -4.60 -25.84
C PHE A 4 7.11 -5.30 -26.68
N GLU A 5 7.06 -6.63 -26.67
CA GLU A 5 6.05 -7.43 -27.40
C GLU A 5 5.41 -8.42 -26.42
N VAL A 6 4.57 -7.88 -25.55
CA VAL A 6 3.93 -8.61 -24.46
C VAL A 6 2.44 -8.67 -24.74
N SER A 7 1.85 -9.87 -24.76
CA SER A 7 0.40 -10.04 -24.86
C SER A 7 -0.33 -9.51 -23.63
N ASP A 8 -1.62 -9.20 -23.73
CA ASP A 8 -2.42 -8.75 -22.58
C ASP A 8 -2.40 -9.74 -21.41
N GLU A 9 -2.38 -11.04 -21.71
CA GLU A 9 -2.29 -12.10 -20.69
C GLU A 9 -0.94 -12.09 -19.96
N GLU A 10 0.15 -11.79 -20.68
CA GLU A 10 1.48 -11.66 -20.09
C GLU A 10 1.65 -10.32 -19.35
N LEU A 11 0.98 -9.24 -19.79
CA LEU A 11 0.99 -7.93 -19.14
C LEU A 11 0.44 -7.99 -17.70
N SER A 12 -0.56 -8.83 -17.45
CA SER A 12 -1.08 -9.12 -16.10
C SER A 12 -0.03 -9.79 -15.20
N LYS A 13 0.83 -10.65 -15.76
CA LYS A 13 1.86 -11.40 -15.02
C LYS A 13 3.07 -10.53 -14.68
N ILE A 14 3.38 -9.52 -15.50
CA ILE A 14 4.56 -8.67 -15.31
C ILE A 14 4.25 -7.29 -14.73
N SER A 15 3.01 -6.81 -14.82
CA SER A 15 2.61 -5.49 -14.32
C SER A 15 1.35 -5.60 -13.45
N PRO A 16 1.49 -5.61 -12.11
CA PRO A 16 0.38 -5.82 -11.18
C PRO A 16 -0.78 -4.84 -11.36
N LYS A 17 -0.54 -3.63 -11.90
CA LYS A 17 -1.59 -2.64 -12.18
C LYS A 17 -2.67 -3.16 -13.13
N ASN A 18 -2.38 -4.20 -13.91
CA ASN A 18 -3.32 -4.81 -14.85
C ASN A 18 -4.25 -5.85 -14.19
N ASN A 19 -4.06 -6.17 -12.91
CA ASN A 19 -4.90 -7.13 -12.17
C ASN A 19 -6.03 -6.46 -11.38
N SER A 20 -6.93 -7.28 -10.83
CA SER A 20 -7.89 -6.83 -9.81
C SER A 20 -7.18 -6.61 -8.47
N PHE A 21 -7.64 -5.61 -7.71
CA PHE A 21 -7.19 -5.34 -6.34
C PHE A 21 -8.25 -5.72 -5.29
N GLU A 22 -9.35 -6.36 -5.70
CA GLU A 22 -10.38 -6.83 -4.76
C GLU A 22 -9.78 -7.74 -3.69
N GLY A 23 -10.13 -7.50 -2.43
CA GLY A 23 -9.65 -8.27 -1.29
C GLY A 23 -8.21 -7.96 -0.84
N PHE A 24 -7.55 -6.95 -1.43
CA PHE A 24 -6.26 -6.50 -0.91
C PHE A 24 -6.38 -5.96 0.52
N PRO A 25 -5.33 -6.14 1.35
CA PRO A 25 -5.26 -5.48 2.65
C PRO A 25 -5.12 -3.95 2.47
N PRO A 26 -5.28 -3.15 3.53
CA PRO A 26 -4.96 -1.73 3.50
C PRO A 26 -3.54 -1.47 2.98
N VAL A 27 -3.37 -0.44 2.16
CA VAL A 27 -2.10 -0.13 1.47
C VAL A 27 -1.63 1.28 1.79
N TYR A 28 -0.33 1.42 2.06
CA TYR A 28 0.34 2.71 2.18
C TYR A 28 1.39 2.85 1.08
N ILE A 29 1.26 3.89 0.26
CA ILE A 29 2.15 4.18 -0.87
C ILE A 29 2.86 5.50 -0.60
N THR A 30 4.19 5.50 -0.66
CA THR A 30 5.00 6.74 -0.70
C THR A 30 5.46 7.00 -2.12
N ALA A 31 5.26 8.23 -2.61
CA ALA A 31 5.68 8.65 -3.94
C ALA A 31 6.26 10.06 -3.89
N GLY A 32 7.25 10.35 -4.74
CA GLY A 32 7.80 11.69 -4.88
C GLY A 32 7.20 12.37 -6.11
N THR A 33 6.75 13.63 -6.04
CA THR A 33 6.11 14.25 -7.21
C THR A 33 7.08 14.55 -8.36
N ASN A 34 8.39 14.46 -8.11
CA ASN A 34 9.45 14.55 -9.12
C ASN A 34 10.04 13.16 -9.46
N GLU A 35 9.18 12.21 -9.83
CA GLU A 35 9.58 10.89 -10.31
C GLU A 35 8.81 10.48 -11.57
N LEU A 36 9.44 9.68 -12.43
CA LEU A 36 8.87 9.28 -13.72
C LEU A 36 7.56 8.49 -13.58
N ALA A 37 7.42 7.72 -12.50
CA ALA A 37 6.30 6.81 -12.30
C ALA A 37 5.08 7.47 -11.63
N ILE A 38 5.11 8.77 -11.32
CA ILE A 38 4.11 9.40 -10.45
C ILE A 38 2.68 9.23 -10.97
N ASP A 39 2.46 9.41 -12.27
CA ASP A 39 1.14 9.25 -12.87
C ASP A 39 0.69 7.78 -12.84
N ALA A 40 1.59 6.84 -13.10
CA ALA A 40 1.29 5.41 -12.99
C ALA A 40 0.96 4.99 -11.54
N ILE A 41 1.60 5.61 -10.55
CA ILE A 41 1.32 5.40 -9.12
C ILE A 41 -0.06 5.95 -8.77
N ARG A 42 -0.41 7.16 -9.21
CA ARG A 42 -1.74 7.76 -9.01
C ARG A 42 -2.84 6.92 -9.65
N ASP A 43 -2.65 6.48 -10.89
CA ASP A 43 -3.58 5.60 -11.59
C ASP A 43 -3.80 4.28 -10.84
N MET A 44 -2.70 3.65 -10.39
CA MET A 44 -2.78 2.40 -9.62
C MET A 44 -3.49 2.60 -8.28
N THR A 45 -3.20 3.71 -7.59
CA THR A 45 -3.84 4.07 -6.32
C THR A 45 -5.35 4.23 -6.50
N GLU A 46 -5.78 4.94 -7.55
CA GLU A 46 -7.20 5.13 -7.82
C GLU A 46 -7.88 3.81 -8.16
N LYS A 47 -7.24 2.97 -8.96
CA LYS A 47 -7.76 1.62 -9.26
C LYS A 47 -7.94 0.79 -8.00
N MET A 48 -7.01 0.83 -7.04
CA MET A 48 -7.16 0.14 -5.75
C MET A 48 -8.35 0.69 -4.95
N ARG A 49 -8.52 2.02 -4.88
CA ARG A 49 -9.66 2.63 -4.18
C ARG A 49 -11.00 2.22 -4.79
N LEU A 50 -11.08 2.20 -6.12
CA LEU A 50 -12.28 1.75 -6.84
C LEU A 50 -12.59 0.26 -6.59
N SER A 51 -11.58 -0.56 -6.28
CA SER A 51 -11.74 -1.95 -5.82
C SER A 51 -12.10 -2.08 -4.33
N GLY A 52 -12.37 -0.97 -3.62
CA GLY A 52 -12.75 -0.96 -2.21
C GLY A 52 -11.58 -1.09 -1.23
N VAL A 53 -10.33 -0.97 -1.70
CA VAL A 53 -9.14 -1.04 -0.85
C VAL A 53 -8.94 0.29 -0.11
N GLU A 54 -8.66 0.22 1.18
CA GLU A 54 -8.20 1.39 1.95
C GLU A 54 -6.77 1.73 1.52
N VAL A 55 -6.59 2.85 0.80
CA VAL A 55 -5.27 3.26 0.29
C VAL A 55 -4.92 4.68 0.68
N ILE A 56 -3.77 4.82 1.33
CA ILE A 56 -3.10 6.10 1.55
C ILE A 56 -2.01 6.28 0.49
N LEU A 57 -2.07 7.39 -0.24
CA LEU A 57 -0.99 7.86 -1.10
C LEU A 57 -0.38 9.10 -0.47
N ASP A 58 0.86 8.96 -0.01
CA ASP A 58 1.64 9.99 0.68
C ASP A 58 2.69 10.58 -0.27
N GLU A 59 2.29 11.66 -0.95
CA GLU A 59 3.11 12.33 -1.95
C GLU A 59 4.06 13.35 -1.31
N GLY A 60 5.35 13.21 -1.59
CA GLY A 60 6.39 14.16 -1.22
C GLY A 60 6.62 15.17 -2.32
N GLU A 61 6.23 16.43 -2.08
CA GLU A 61 6.35 17.49 -3.10
C GLU A 61 7.81 17.76 -3.49
N GLY A 62 8.09 17.70 -4.80
CA GLY A 62 9.42 17.88 -5.39
C GLY A 62 10.41 16.75 -5.08
N LEU A 63 9.99 15.70 -4.36
CA LEU A 63 10.87 14.61 -3.95
C LEU A 63 11.06 13.60 -5.06
N MET A 64 12.22 12.97 -5.05
CA MET A 64 12.65 11.99 -6.05
C MET A 64 12.10 10.59 -5.78
N HIS A 65 12.34 9.71 -6.75
CA HIS A 65 12.05 8.28 -6.63
C HIS A 65 12.62 7.68 -5.34
N THR A 66 11.78 6.96 -4.59
CA THR A 66 12.16 6.25 -3.34
C THR A 66 12.74 7.15 -2.24
N TYR A 67 12.38 8.44 -2.18
CA TYR A 67 12.91 9.38 -1.19
C TYR A 67 12.82 8.89 0.27
N ALA A 68 11.81 8.09 0.61
CA ALA A 68 11.61 7.50 1.94
C ALA A 68 12.78 6.60 2.40
N LEU A 69 13.58 6.06 1.49
CA LEU A 69 14.75 5.25 1.83
C LEU A 69 15.95 6.10 2.27
N PHE A 70 15.97 7.40 1.94
CA PHE A 70 17.11 8.29 2.20
C PHE A 70 17.10 8.93 3.60
N HIS A 71 16.50 8.25 4.58
CA HIS A 71 16.38 8.71 5.97
C HIS A 71 17.70 9.11 6.65
N LEU A 72 18.85 8.53 6.28
CA LEU A 72 20.14 8.95 6.84
C LEU A 72 20.59 10.33 6.35
N TRP A 73 20.23 10.69 5.12
CA TRP A 73 20.74 11.89 4.44
C TRP A 73 19.69 13.00 4.26
N SER A 74 18.40 12.67 4.35
CA SER A 74 17.29 13.58 4.12
C SER A 74 16.34 13.61 5.33
N PRO A 75 16.05 14.80 5.89
CA PRO A 75 14.97 14.97 6.87
C PRO A 75 13.62 14.46 6.33
N GLN A 76 13.31 14.73 5.07
CA GLN A 76 12.08 14.27 4.41
C GLN A 76 12.01 12.74 4.36
N GLY A 77 13.13 12.07 4.08
CA GLY A 77 13.23 10.61 4.18
C GLY A 77 12.95 10.10 5.60
N ARG A 78 13.46 10.78 6.65
CA ARG A 78 13.16 10.40 8.04
C ARG A 78 11.69 10.56 8.37
N TYR A 79 11.08 11.67 7.95
CA TYR A 79 9.65 11.91 8.19
C TYR A 79 8.76 10.89 7.46
N ALA A 80 9.12 10.50 6.23
CA ALA A 80 8.40 9.43 5.53
C ALA A 80 8.51 8.09 6.27
N GLN A 81 9.69 7.70 6.76
CA GLN A 81 9.82 6.47 7.55
C GLN A 81 9.09 6.52 8.89
N GLU A 82 9.01 7.69 9.52
CA GLU A 82 8.20 7.90 10.72
C GLU A 82 6.72 7.60 10.44
N LYS A 83 6.17 8.19 9.37
CA LYS A 83 4.78 7.97 8.95
C LYS A 83 4.51 6.50 8.61
N ILE A 84 5.40 5.85 7.86
CA ILE A 84 5.30 4.42 7.55
C ILE A 84 5.28 3.59 8.84
N ARG A 85 6.18 3.86 9.78
CA ARG A 85 6.26 3.13 11.04
C ARG A 85 5.01 3.31 11.90
N GLN A 86 4.48 4.54 11.96
CA GLN A 86 3.24 4.83 12.65
C GLN A 86 2.08 4.04 12.02
N TRP A 87 1.94 4.11 10.71
CA TRP A 87 0.88 3.40 9.99
C TRP A 87 0.94 1.89 10.22
N ILE A 88 2.12 1.27 10.13
CA ILE A 88 2.29 -0.18 10.42
C ILE A 88 1.80 -0.52 11.83
N ARG A 89 2.13 0.30 12.84
CA ARG A 89 1.68 0.06 14.23
C ARG A 89 0.17 0.15 14.34
N GLU A 90 -0.44 1.13 13.70
CA GLU A 90 -1.91 1.30 13.68
C GLU A 90 -2.59 0.09 13.04
N GLN A 91 -2.10 -0.39 11.89
CA GLN A 91 -2.64 -1.57 11.22
C GLN A 91 -2.51 -2.85 12.07
N LEU A 92 -1.37 -3.03 12.74
CA LEU A 92 -1.17 -4.18 13.65
C LEU A 92 -2.11 -4.12 14.87
N LEU A 93 -2.34 -2.93 15.42
CA LEU A 93 -3.26 -2.75 16.56
C LEU A 93 -4.71 -3.06 16.16
N VAL A 94 -5.16 -2.59 14.99
CA VAL A 94 -6.50 -2.91 14.46
C VAL A 94 -6.65 -4.42 14.26
N GLY A 95 -5.63 -5.07 13.68
CA GLY A 95 -5.62 -6.52 13.51
C GLY A 95 -5.77 -7.29 14.82
N LEU A 96 -5.04 -6.90 15.87
CA LEU A 96 -5.13 -7.53 17.20
C LEU A 96 -6.48 -7.31 17.90
N GLN A 97 -7.11 -6.14 17.70
CA GLN A 97 -8.43 -5.86 18.25
C GLN A 97 -9.53 -6.69 17.57
N SER A 98 -9.41 -6.92 16.25
CA SER A 98 -10.33 -7.77 15.50
C SER A 98 -10.29 -9.24 15.95
N THR A 99 -9.08 -9.78 16.19
CA THR A 99 -8.92 -11.17 16.63
C THR A 99 -9.38 -11.39 18.07
N SER A 100 -9.14 -10.43 18.98
CA SER A 100 -9.61 -10.52 20.36
C SER A 100 -11.14 -10.49 20.50
N LYS A 101 -11.84 -9.65 19.73
CA LYS A 101 -13.32 -9.67 19.68
C LYS A 101 -13.89 -10.98 19.13
N THR A 102 -13.25 -11.53 18.11
CA THR A 102 -13.68 -12.83 17.53
C THR A 102 -13.54 -13.95 18.55
N ASN A 103 -12.45 -13.97 19.33
CA ASN A 103 -12.25 -14.97 20.39
C ASN A 103 -13.26 -14.84 21.54
N SER A 104 -13.68 -13.63 21.92
CA SER A 104 -14.71 -13.45 22.97
C SER A 104 -16.11 -13.91 22.54
N ILE A 105 -16.46 -13.76 21.26
CA ILE A 105 -17.76 -14.22 20.74
C ILE A 105 -17.82 -15.75 20.72
N ILE A 106 -16.72 -16.41 20.34
CA ILE A 106 -16.65 -17.89 20.31
C ILE A 106 -16.74 -18.49 21.72
N THR A 107 -16.17 -17.85 22.74
CA THR A 107 -16.26 -18.34 24.13
C THR A 107 -17.66 -18.25 24.72
N ASP A 108 -18.47 -17.27 24.28
CA ASP A 108 -19.84 -17.09 24.76
C ASP A 108 -20.81 -18.07 24.07
N GLU A 109 -20.57 -18.46 22.81
CA GLU A 109 -21.40 -19.45 22.09
C GLU A 109 -21.07 -20.92 22.44
N MET A 110 -19.94 -21.19 23.08
CA MET A 110 -19.56 -22.53 23.58
C MET A 110 -19.98 -22.80 25.03
N CYS A 111 -20.58 -21.82 25.72
CA CYS A 111 -21.24 -22.00 27.02
C CYS A 111 -22.75 -22.21 26.84
N ILE A 112 -23.16 -23.28 26.15
CA ILE A 112 -24.54 -23.81 26.18
C ILE A 112 -24.48 -25.34 26.19
#